data_AF-F2AK41-F1
#
_entry.id   AF-F2AK41-F1
#
_cell.length_a   1.000
_cell.length_b   1.000
_cell.length_c   1.000
_cell.angle_alpha   90.00
_cell.angle_beta   90.00
_cell.angle_gamma   90.00
#
_symmetry.space_group_name_H-M   'P 1'
#
loop_
_entity.id
_entity.type
_entity.pdbx_description
1 polymer ?
#
loop_
_entity_poly.entity_id
_entity_poly.type
_entity_poly.pdbx_seq_one_letter_code
_entity_poly.pdbx_strand_id
1 'polypeptide(L)'
;MKTLILSIACLLICRTASVHAADLRMQFLFDGPAPIPKPLDVDRDKAVCGQLNLLDERLLVDQETKGIRNVVVFLYTGRGGTRLPASKPPKLTRKLQAKECRFEPRVVLAQSEDTLIFDVSEAKVGHNININFFRNNHSGILIPAGNNRDFSLQKAEPAPLPIDCNIHPWMRAWLVVLDHPYAAVSDAQGRIEIKGLPENQELTFRVFHEDARHLTNITIDGNVQQWDRNRFQVTLAKGTNDLGQVKLSPENFASIQTAVSTGQ
;
A
#
# COMPACT_ATOMS: atom_id res chain seq x y z
N MET A 1 4.50 -6.54 -72.00
CA MET A 1 3.28 -6.15 -71.26
C MET A 1 3.33 -6.80 -69.88
N LYS A 2 3.70 -6.06 -68.83
CA LYS A 2 3.63 -6.53 -67.43
C LYS A 2 2.88 -5.49 -66.63
N THR A 3 1.68 -5.86 -66.21
CA THR A 3 0.70 -5.05 -65.50
C THR A 3 1.11 -4.92 -64.03
N LEU A 4 1.28 -3.70 -63.54
CA LEU A 4 1.63 -3.42 -62.14
C LEU A 4 0.32 -3.18 -61.37
N ILE A 5 0.01 -4.07 -60.43
CA ILE A 5 -1.17 -3.97 -59.55
C ILE A 5 -0.74 -3.20 -58.30
N LEU A 6 -1.27 -1.99 -58.11
CA LEU A 6 -1.04 -1.16 -56.93
C LEU A 6 -2.08 -1.53 -55.85
N SER A 7 -1.63 -2.19 -54.78
CA SER A 7 -2.49 -2.50 -53.62
C SER A 7 -2.50 -1.32 -52.65
N ILE A 8 -3.65 -0.69 -52.47
CA ILE A 8 -3.86 0.37 -51.48
C ILE A 8 -4.16 -0.29 -50.13
N ALA A 9 -3.20 -0.25 -49.21
CA ALA A 9 -3.40 -0.66 -47.82
C ALA A 9 -4.16 0.45 -47.06
N CYS A 10 -5.39 0.15 -46.65
CA CYS A 10 -6.19 1.03 -45.80
C CYS A 10 -5.66 0.95 -44.37
N LEU A 11 -4.91 1.98 -43.95
CA LEU A 11 -4.37 2.11 -42.60
C LEU A 11 -5.52 2.48 -41.63
N LEU A 12 -6.02 1.50 -40.87
CA LEU A 12 -6.91 1.77 -39.74
C LEU A 12 -6.13 2.51 -38.65
N ILE A 13 -6.31 3.84 -38.59
CA ILE A 13 -5.80 4.66 -37.50
C ILE A 13 -6.65 4.37 -36.27
N CYS A 14 -6.18 3.46 -35.41
CA CYS A 14 -6.70 3.28 -34.08
C CYS A 14 -6.41 4.57 -33.29
N ARG A 15 -7.40 5.45 -33.17
CA ARG A 15 -7.31 6.61 -32.29
C ARG A 15 -7.31 6.10 -30.86
N THR A 16 -6.13 6.04 -30.24
CA THR A 16 -6.04 5.96 -28.79
C THR A 16 -6.70 7.23 -28.25
N ALA A 17 -7.87 7.08 -27.62
CA ALA A 17 -8.41 8.17 -26.82
C ALA A 17 -7.35 8.48 -25.76
N SER A 18 -6.68 9.61 -25.90
CA SER A 18 -5.88 10.16 -24.80
C SER A 18 -6.86 10.40 -23.67
N VAL A 19 -6.90 9.47 -22.72
CA VAL A 19 -7.55 9.70 -21.44
C VAL A 19 -6.83 10.91 -20.85
N HIS A 20 -7.54 12.02 -20.83
CA HIS A 20 -7.19 13.20 -20.07
C HIS A 20 -7.11 12.78 -18.60
N ALA A 21 -5.90 12.55 -18.12
CA ALA A 21 -5.63 11.94 -16.83
C ALA A 21 -4.70 12.82 -16.01
N ALA A 22 -4.95 12.86 -14.71
CA ALA A 22 -4.11 13.51 -13.73
C ALA A 22 -3.20 12.49 -13.05
N ASP A 23 -1.97 12.89 -12.76
CA ASP A 23 -1.07 12.16 -11.89
C ASP A 23 -0.91 12.94 -10.59
N LEU A 24 -0.95 12.25 -9.45
CA LEU A 24 -0.78 12.81 -8.12
C LEU A 24 0.57 12.36 -7.54
N ARG A 25 1.38 13.31 -7.06
CA ARG A 25 2.64 13.05 -6.34
C ARG A 25 2.61 13.66 -4.95
N MET A 26 3.22 12.96 -4.01
CA MET A 26 3.42 13.40 -2.63
C MET A 26 4.71 12.78 -2.08
N GLN A 27 5.34 13.44 -1.12
CA GLN A 27 6.43 12.87 -0.33
C GLN A 27 6.10 12.93 1.16
N PHE A 28 5.97 11.77 1.82
CA PHE A 28 5.72 11.67 3.25
C PHE A 28 7.02 11.68 4.04
N LEU A 29 7.17 12.68 4.91
CA LEU A 29 8.36 12.88 5.73
C LEU A 29 8.00 12.84 7.22
N PHE A 30 8.90 12.29 8.02
CA PHE A 30 8.79 12.29 9.48
C PHE A 30 9.27 13.64 10.02
N ASP A 31 8.43 14.31 10.81
CA ASP A 31 8.74 15.65 11.33
C ASP A 31 9.52 15.59 12.66
N GLY A 32 10.75 15.07 12.58
CA GLY A 32 11.63 14.94 13.74
C GLY A 32 12.84 14.05 13.49
N PRO A 33 13.61 13.72 14.54
CA PRO A 33 14.64 12.70 14.47
C PRO A 33 14.04 11.37 14.02
N ALA A 34 14.62 10.77 12.98
CA ALA A 34 14.14 9.49 12.48
C ALA A 34 14.35 8.41 13.55
N PRO A 35 13.32 7.65 13.95
CA PRO A 35 13.48 6.57 14.92
C PRO A 35 14.41 5.48 14.37
N ILE A 36 15.16 4.84 15.27
CA ILE A 36 15.93 3.63 14.96
C ILE A 36 15.01 2.42 15.23
N PRO A 37 14.78 1.53 14.25
CA PRO A 37 14.00 0.32 14.46
C PRO A 37 14.56 -0.54 15.61
N LYS A 38 13.70 -0.93 16.54
CA LYS A 38 14.10 -1.74 17.70
C LYS A 38 14.19 -3.23 17.33
N PRO A 39 15.11 -4.01 17.92
CA PRO A 39 15.08 -5.47 17.81
C PRO A 39 13.76 -6.07 18.31
N LEU A 40 13.29 -7.11 17.64
CA LEU A 40 12.13 -7.89 18.04
C LEU A 40 12.53 -8.98 19.03
N ASP A 41 11.64 -9.26 19.99
CA ASP A 41 11.75 -10.46 20.81
C ASP A 41 11.25 -11.67 20.00
N VAL A 42 12.19 -12.46 19.50
CA VAL A 42 11.90 -13.64 18.67
C VAL A 42 11.79 -14.87 19.57
N ASP A 43 10.56 -15.20 19.94
CA ASP A 43 10.25 -16.26 20.91
C ASP A 43 9.76 -17.58 20.27
N ARG A 44 9.68 -17.65 18.94
CA ARG A 44 9.24 -18.83 18.15
C ARG A 44 10.28 -19.19 17.10
N ASP A 45 10.39 -20.49 16.80
CA ASP A 45 11.36 -21.05 15.85
C ASP A 45 12.79 -20.48 16.00
N LYS A 46 13.27 -20.35 17.25
CA LYS A 46 14.52 -19.65 17.61
C LYS A 46 15.76 -20.17 16.87
N ALA A 47 15.78 -21.46 16.54
CA ALA A 47 16.86 -22.08 15.76
C ALA A 47 16.96 -21.53 14.32
N VAL A 48 15.87 -20.98 13.80
CA VAL A 48 15.79 -20.40 12.44
C VAL A 48 15.59 -18.89 12.54
N CYS A 49 14.45 -18.44 13.06
CA CYS A 49 14.08 -17.03 13.11
C CYS A 49 14.95 -16.23 14.09
N GLY A 50 15.35 -16.85 15.20
CA GLY A 50 16.18 -16.20 16.23
C GLY A 50 17.60 -15.85 15.77
N GLN A 51 18.02 -16.36 14.61
CA GLN A 51 19.34 -16.09 14.03
C GLN A 51 19.34 -14.91 13.05
N LEU A 52 18.18 -14.28 12.81
CA LEU A 52 18.00 -13.29 11.75
C LEU A 52 18.07 -11.83 12.23
N ASN A 53 18.32 -11.58 13.53
CA ASN A 53 18.39 -10.24 14.13
C ASN A 53 17.23 -9.33 13.69
N LEU A 54 16.00 -9.85 13.77
CA LEU A 54 14.82 -9.17 13.25
C LEU A 54 14.56 -7.86 14.00
N LEU A 55 14.35 -6.78 13.25
CA LEU A 55 13.90 -5.46 13.70
C LEU A 55 12.39 -5.28 13.50
N ASP A 56 11.80 -4.43 14.34
CA ASP A 56 10.42 -3.97 14.26
C ASP A 56 10.26 -2.98 13.11
N GLU A 57 9.53 -3.40 12.07
CA GLU A 57 9.33 -2.65 10.83
C GLU A 57 8.00 -1.90 10.78
N ARG A 58 7.29 -1.76 11.91
CA ARG A 58 6.01 -1.03 11.97
C ARG A 58 6.13 0.43 11.54
N LEU A 59 7.27 1.05 11.81
CA LEU A 59 7.61 2.41 11.39
C LEU A 59 9.04 2.42 10.86
N LEU A 60 9.17 2.59 9.54
CA LEU A 60 10.46 2.71 8.87
C LEU A 60 10.62 4.13 8.33
N VAL A 61 11.61 4.83 8.86
CA VAL A 61 11.95 6.20 8.47
C VAL A 61 13.40 6.21 8.00
N ASP A 62 13.61 6.73 6.80
CA ASP A 62 14.94 6.94 6.24
C ASP A 62 15.72 7.98 7.08
N GLN A 63 16.95 7.63 7.47
CA GLN A 63 17.71 8.43 8.43
C GLN A 63 18.17 9.77 7.85
N GLU A 64 18.39 9.85 6.55
CA GLU A 64 18.89 11.04 5.86
C GLU A 64 17.73 11.92 5.38
N THR A 65 16.83 11.33 4.60
CA THR A 65 15.75 12.05 3.93
C THR A 65 14.51 12.24 4.80
N LYS A 66 14.40 11.51 5.92
CA LYS A 66 13.19 11.42 6.76
C LYS A 66 11.98 10.81 6.04
N GLY A 67 12.18 10.17 4.89
CA GLY A 67 11.12 9.50 4.14
C GLY A 67 10.47 8.37 4.95
N ILE A 68 9.14 8.39 5.05
CA ILE A 68 8.37 7.35 5.73
C ILE A 68 7.95 6.29 4.71
N ARG A 69 8.37 5.04 4.90
CA ARG A 69 7.98 3.92 4.04
C ARG A 69 6.55 3.46 4.33
N ASN A 70 5.93 2.76 3.39
CA ASN A 70 4.67 2.04 3.59
C ASN A 70 3.44 2.92 3.92
N VAL A 71 3.50 4.22 3.66
CA VAL A 71 2.32 5.09 3.68
C VAL A 71 1.48 4.78 2.45
N VAL A 72 0.23 4.39 2.68
CA VAL A 72 -0.72 4.09 1.61
C VAL A 72 -1.59 5.31 1.37
N VAL A 73 -1.65 5.76 0.11
CA VAL A 73 -2.62 6.76 -0.35
C VAL A 73 -3.52 6.08 -1.37
N PHE A 74 -4.83 6.16 -1.18
CA PHE A 74 -5.79 5.62 -2.12
C PHE A 74 -6.98 6.55 -2.27
N LEU A 75 -7.55 6.59 -3.47
CA LEU A 75 -8.80 7.29 -3.72
C LEU A 75 -9.91 6.63 -2.89
N TYR A 76 -10.66 7.43 -2.14
CA TYR A 76 -11.70 6.93 -1.25
C TYR A 76 -13.07 7.02 -1.92
N THR A 77 -13.68 5.87 -2.20
CA THR A 77 -15.00 5.75 -2.88
C THR A 77 -16.16 5.35 -1.95
N GLY A 78 -15.90 5.27 -0.64
CA GLY A 78 -16.93 4.95 0.35
C GLY A 78 -17.91 6.11 0.62
N ARG A 79 -18.63 6.04 1.74
CA ARG A 79 -19.62 7.08 2.10
C ARG A 79 -18.95 8.47 2.22
N GLY A 80 -19.43 9.41 1.40
CA GLY A 80 -18.88 10.77 1.31
C GLY A 80 -17.55 10.86 0.57
N GLY A 81 -17.20 9.83 -0.21
CA GLY A 81 -16.02 9.80 -1.06
C GLY A 81 -16.30 10.14 -2.53
N THR A 82 -15.26 10.01 -3.35
CA THR A 82 -15.30 10.21 -4.80
C THR A 82 -16.25 9.22 -5.46
N ARG A 83 -17.06 9.69 -6.40
CA ARG A 83 -17.85 8.82 -7.27
C ARG A 83 -17.05 8.53 -8.54
N LEU A 84 -16.80 7.25 -8.79
CA LEU A 84 -16.16 6.81 -10.02
C LEU A 84 -17.17 6.15 -10.96
N PRO A 85 -16.98 6.26 -12.28
CA PRO A 85 -17.64 5.35 -13.20
C PRO A 85 -17.21 3.91 -12.90
N ALA A 86 -18.09 2.95 -13.17
CA ALA A 86 -17.75 1.55 -13.02
C ALA A 86 -16.55 1.21 -13.92
N SER A 87 -15.53 0.57 -13.35
CA SER A 87 -14.38 0.07 -14.08
C SER A 87 -14.25 -1.44 -13.87
N LYS A 88 -13.71 -2.14 -14.88
CA LYS A 88 -13.34 -3.55 -14.78
C LYS A 88 -11.84 -3.66 -15.06
N PRO A 89 -10.98 -3.37 -14.08
CA PRO A 89 -9.54 -3.53 -14.25
C PRO A 89 -9.20 -4.98 -14.61
N PRO A 90 -8.06 -5.23 -15.30
CA PRO A 90 -7.59 -6.58 -15.53
C PRO A 90 -7.34 -7.27 -14.18
N LYS A 91 -7.75 -8.54 -14.09
CA LYS A 91 -7.45 -9.38 -12.93
C LYS A 91 -5.96 -9.67 -12.91
N LEU A 92 -5.32 -9.43 -11.77
CA LEU A 92 -3.90 -9.60 -11.59
C LEU A 92 -3.61 -10.54 -10.43
N THR A 93 -2.45 -11.17 -10.50
CA THR A 93 -1.91 -11.95 -9.40
C THR A 93 -1.05 -11.05 -8.52
N ARG A 94 -1.38 -10.97 -7.24
CA ARG A 94 -0.60 -10.33 -6.18
C ARG A 94 0.14 -11.39 -5.40
N LYS A 95 1.29 -11.05 -4.87
CA LYS A 95 2.13 -11.98 -4.10
C LYS A 95 2.43 -11.37 -2.74
N LEU A 96 2.25 -12.17 -1.70
CA LEU A 96 2.81 -11.94 -0.38
C LEU A 96 3.73 -13.11 -0.06
N GLN A 97 5.02 -12.85 0.09
CA GLN A 97 6.00 -13.87 0.41
C GLN A 97 6.26 -13.90 1.92
N ALA A 98 6.24 -15.10 2.49
CA ALA A 98 6.85 -15.38 3.77
C ALA A 98 8.29 -15.85 3.53
N LYS A 99 9.26 -15.02 3.94
CA LYS A 99 10.69 -15.32 3.78
C LYS A 99 11.44 -14.73 4.95
N GLU A 100 12.46 -15.45 5.45
CA GLU A 100 13.29 -15.00 6.57
C GLU A 100 12.46 -14.53 7.78
N CYS A 101 11.38 -15.26 8.07
CA CYS A 101 10.45 -14.97 9.15
C CYS A 101 9.88 -13.54 9.11
N ARG A 102 9.66 -13.01 7.89
CA ARG A 102 8.95 -11.76 7.57
C ARG A 102 7.94 -11.95 6.45
N PHE A 103 7.03 -11.00 6.32
CA PHE A 103 6.13 -10.87 5.17
C PHE A 103 6.61 -9.73 4.26
N GLU A 104 6.75 -10.04 2.97
CA GLU A 104 7.20 -9.09 1.94
C GLU A 104 6.25 -9.16 0.71
N PRO A 105 5.71 -8.04 0.22
CA PRO A 105 5.85 -6.70 0.77
C PRO A 105 5.03 -6.47 2.05
N ARG A 106 5.41 -5.44 2.81
CA ARG A 106 4.69 -5.02 4.02
C ARG A 106 3.25 -4.58 3.72
N VAL A 107 3.03 -4.01 2.53
CA VAL A 107 1.70 -3.63 2.02
C VAL A 107 1.49 -4.26 0.64
N VAL A 108 0.37 -4.95 0.48
CA VAL A 108 -0.12 -5.46 -0.80
C VAL A 108 -1.32 -4.61 -1.23
N LEU A 109 -1.20 -3.95 -2.37
CA LEU A 109 -2.34 -3.35 -3.07
C LEU A 109 -2.94 -4.38 -4.02
N ALA A 110 -4.25 -4.54 -3.94
CA ALA A 110 -5.01 -5.44 -4.79
C ALA A 110 -6.31 -4.77 -5.26
N GLN A 111 -6.87 -5.31 -6.32
CA GLN A 111 -8.20 -4.95 -6.79
C GLN A 111 -9.18 -6.11 -6.61
N SER A 112 -10.48 -5.81 -6.58
CA SER A 112 -11.50 -6.84 -6.65
C SER A 112 -11.27 -7.71 -7.87
N GLU A 113 -11.46 -9.02 -7.72
CA GLU A 113 -11.17 -10.09 -8.67
C GLU A 113 -9.68 -10.43 -8.88
N ASP A 114 -8.75 -9.76 -8.19
CA ASP A 114 -7.35 -10.22 -8.13
C ASP A 114 -7.22 -11.55 -7.36
N THR A 115 -6.12 -12.26 -7.59
CA THR A 115 -5.70 -13.40 -6.79
C THR A 115 -4.51 -13.01 -5.93
N LEU A 116 -4.57 -13.24 -4.62
CA LEU A 116 -3.42 -13.15 -3.72
C LEU A 116 -2.77 -14.52 -3.55
N ILE A 117 -1.52 -14.66 -3.95
CA ILE A 117 -0.67 -15.81 -3.65
C ILE A 117 0.06 -15.52 -2.33
N PHE A 118 -0.17 -16.36 -1.34
CA PHE A 118 0.70 -16.46 -0.17
C PHE A 118 1.80 -17.48 -0.47
N ASP A 119 3.02 -16.98 -0.64
CA ASP A 119 4.18 -17.76 -1.04
C ASP A 119 5.06 -18.09 0.18
N VAL A 120 5.17 -19.38 0.50
CA VAL A 120 6.00 -19.90 1.59
C VAL A 120 7.09 -20.84 1.04
N SER A 121 7.36 -20.76 -0.28
CA SER A 121 8.27 -21.67 -0.98
C SER A 121 9.73 -21.51 -0.58
N GLU A 122 10.17 -20.29 -0.25
CA GLU A 122 11.54 -20.00 0.20
C GLU A 122 11.68 -19.98 1.73
N ALA A 123 10.59 -20.15 2.48
CA ALA A 123 10.63 -20.16 3.93
C ALA A 123 11.27 -21.44 4.46
N LYS A 124 12.02 -21.33 5.55
CA LYS A 124 12.60 -22.48 6.27
C LYS A 124 11.66 -23.08 7.32
N VAL A 125 10.57 -22.39 7.64
CA VAL A 125 9.52 -22.82 8.58
C VAL A 125 8.14 -22.54 7.99
N GLY A 126 7.11 -23.22 8.50
CA GLY A 126 5.74 -22.97 8.07
C GLY A 126 5.21 -21.65 8.62
N HIS A 127 4.32 -21.01 7.87
CA HIS A 127 3.72 -19.73 8.25
C HIS A 127 2.20 -19.77 8.10
N ASN A 128 1.52 -19.04 8.98
CA ASN A 128 0.08 -18.86 8.92
C ASN A 128 -0.24 -17.56 8.18
N ILE A 129 -1.33 -17.56 7.40
CA ILE A 129 -1.95 -16.36 6.86
C ILE A 129 -3.35 -16.21 7.44
N ASN A 130 -3.54 -15.19 8.26
CA ASN A 130 -4.79 -14.86 8.91
C ASN A 130 -5.26 -13.47 8.46
N ILE A 131 -6.39 -13.42 7.77
CA ILE A 131 -7.02 -12.19 7.29
C ILE A 131 -8.51 -12.26 7.61
N ASN A 132 -8.95 -11.29 8.41
CA ASN A 132 -10.36 -11.09 8.76
C ASN A 132 -11.02 -10.18 7.73
N PHE A 133 -11.45 -10.75 6.61
CA PHE A 133 -12.14 -10.04 5.55
C PHE A 133 -13.56 -9.64 5.96
N PHE A 134 -14.05 -8.45 5.54
CA PHE A 134 -15.45 -8.08 5.74
C PHE A 134 -16.34 -8.62 4.64
N ARG A 135 -15.82 -8.77 3.41
CA ARG A 135 -16.62 -9.06 2.21
C ARG A 135 -16.13 -10.28 1.43
N ASN A 136 -14.88 -10.69 1.63
CA ASN A 136 -14.32 -11.92 1.08
C ASN A 136 -14.32 -13.05 2.12
N ASN A 137 -13.94 -14.25 1.70
CA ASN A 137 -13.82 -15.40 2.59
C ASN A 137 -12.62 -15.23 3.52
N HIS A 138 -12.84 -15.43 4.81
CA HIS A 138 -11.79 -15.37 5.83
C HIS A 138 -10.66 -16.36 5.51
N SER A 139 -9.43 -15.96 5.82
CA SER A 139 -8.28 -16.86 5.81
C SER A 139 -7.81 -17.13 7.25
N GLY A 140 -7.12 -18.24 7.44
CA GLY A 140 -6.66 -18.69 8.75
C GLY A 140 -5.98 -20.05 8.65
N ILE A 141 -5.10 -20.20 7.67
CA ILE A 141 -4.51 -21.49 7.30
C ILE A 141 -3.01 -21.49 7.52
N LEU A 142 -2.48 -22.59 8.05
CA LEU A 142 -1.05 -22.85 8.12
C LEU A 142 -0.59 -23.41 6.77
N ILE A 143 0.39 -22.77 6.15
CA ILE A 143 1.06 -23.26 4.96
C ILE A 143 2.45 -23.77 5.36
N PRO A 144 2.77 -25.07 5.14
CA PRO A 144 4.10 -25.60 5.40
C PRO A 144 5.18 -24.92 4.55
N ALA A 145 6.42 -24.90 5.05
CA ALA A 145 7.60 -24.49 4.28
C ALA A 145 7.65 -25.20 2.92
N GLY A 146 8.06 -24.49 1.87
CA GLY A 146 8.16 -25.04 0.51
C GLY A 146 6.84 -25.06 -0.28
N ASN A 147 5.75 -24.50 0.25
CA ASN A 147 4.42 -24.53 -0.38
C ASN A 147 3.84 -23.13 -0.55
N ASN A 148 2.84 -22.99 -1.43
CA ASN A 148 2.12 -21.74 -1.67
C ASN A 148 0.60 -21.96 -1.63
N ARG A 149 -0.16 -20.88 -1.42
CA ARG A 149 -1.64 -20.92 -1.46
C ARG A 149 -2.23 -19.67 -2.09
N ASP A 150 -3.23 -19.88 -2.93
CA ASP A 150 -3.96 -18.82 -3.62
C ASP A 150 -5.26 -18.46 -2.87
N PHE A 151 -5.57 -17.16 -2.84
CA PHE A 151 -6.78 -16.59 -2.27
C PHE A 151 -7.44 -15.67 -3.30
N SER A 152 -8.70 -15.94 -3.64
CA SER A 152 -9.47 -15.08 -4.57
C SER A 152 -10.06 -13.89 -3.82
N LEU A 153 -9.76 -12.67 -4.28
CA LEU A 153 -10.25 -11.42 -3.72
C LEU A 153 -11.49 -10.93 -4.49
N GLN A 154 -12.59 -11.67 -4.42
CA GLN A 154 -13.83 -11.40 -5.15
C GLN A 154 -14.40 -9.97 -4.99
N LYS A 155 -14.17 -9.32 -3.85
CA LYS A 155 -14.76 -8.01 -3.53
C LYS A 155 -13.71 -7.03 -3.01
N ALA A 156 -13.92 -5.75 -3.28
CA ALA A 156 -13.21 -4.68 -2.59
C ALA A 156 -13.62 -4.62 -1.11
N GLU A 157 -12.67 -4.22 -0.26
CA GLU A 157 -12.81 -4.18 1.19
C GLU A 157 -12.95 -2.72 1.68
N PRO A 158 -13.73 -2.44 2.75
CA PRO A 158 -14.03 -1.08 3.18
C PRO A 158 -12.87 -0.40 3.93
N ALA A 159 -11.81 -1.14 4.26
CA ALA A 159 -10.65 -0.69 5.01
C ALA A 159 -9.41 -1.54 4.67
N PRO A 160 -8.19 -1.00 4.89
CA PRO A 160 -6.97 -1.80 4.97
C PRO A 160 -7.13 -2.93 5.99
N LEU A 161 -6.71 -4.14 5.63
CA LEU A 161 -6.82 -5.34 6.44
C LEU A 161 -5.44 -5.79 6.90
N PRO A 162 -5.23 -6.06 8.20
CA PRO A 162 -4.01 -6.72 8.65
C PRO A 162 -3.97 -8.15 8.12
N ILE A 163 -2.78 -8.59 7.74
CA ILE A 163 -2.43 -9.97 7.48
C ILE A 163 -1.49 -10.40 8.60
N ASP A 164 -1.94 -11.30 9.45
CA ASP A 164 -1.18 -11.75 10.62
C ASP A 164 -0.71 -13.20 10.46
N CYS A 165 0.48 -13.50 10.99
CA CYS A 165 0.89 -14.87 11.26
C CYS A 165 0.56 -15.21 12.72
N ASN A 166 -0.37 -16.12 12.95
CA ASN A 166 -0.72 -16.55 14.32
C ASN A 166 0.40 -17.38 15.00
N ILE A 167 1.45 -17.77 14.27
CA ILE A 167 2.60 -18.53 14.80
C ILE A 167 3.74 -17.58 15.20
N HIS A 168 3.99 -16.54 14.41
CA HIS A 168 5.09 -15.59 14.59
C HIS A 168 4.50 -14.20 14.84
N PRO A 169 4.31 -13.78 16.11
CA PRO A 169 3.52 -12.58 16.44
C PRO A 169 4.07 -11.26 15.88
N TRP A 170 5.34 -11.24 15.46
CA TRP A 170 5.97 -10.09 14.83
C TRP A 170 5.69 -9.97 13.31
N MET A 171 5.21 -11.06 12.68
CA MET A 171 4.93 -11.08 11.25
C MET A 171 3.55 -10.50 10.98
N ARG A 172 3.55 -9.29 10.44
CA ARG A 172 2.37 -8.57 9.96
C ARG A 172 2.63 -7.97 8.58
N ALA A 173 1.61 -7.98 7.74
CA ALA A 173 1.53 -7.18 6.53
C ALA A 173 0.13 -6.57 6.44
N TRP A 174 -0.13 -5.79 5.39
CA TRP A 174 -1.41 -5.15 5.16
C TRP A 174 -1.91 -5.36 3.74
N LEU A 175 -3.20 -5.66 3.61
CA LEU A 175 -3.88 -5.80 2.34
C LEU A 175 -4.86 -4.65 2.15
N VAL A 176 -4.78 -3.98 1.01
CA VAL A 176 -5.76 -2.98 0.59
C VAL A 176 -6.41 -3.46 -0.71
N VAL A 177 -7.70 -3.82 -0.65
CA VAL A 177 -8.45 -4.32 -1.81
C VAL A 177 -9.45 -3.26 -2.28
N LEU A 178 -9.25 -2.74 -3.49
CA LEU A 178 -10.04 -1.63 -4.05
C LEU A 178 -10.83 -2.08 -5.28
N ASP A 179 -11.84 -1.32 -5.68
CA ASP A 179 -12.59 -1.53 -6.93
C ASP A 179 -12.03 -0.71 -8.12
N HIS A 180 -10.90 -0.04 -7.89
CA HIS A 180 -10.23 0.84 -8.84
C HIS A 180 -8.70 0.78 -8.66
N PRO A 181 -7.92 1.22 -9.66
CA PRO A 181 -6.45 1.14 -9.59
C PRO A 181 -5.79 2.31 -8.84
N TYR A 182 -6.57 3.30 -8.39
CA TYR A 182 -6.05 4.57 -7.86
C TYR A 182 -5.53 4.48 -6.42
N ALA A 183 -4.36 3.86 -6.25
CA ALA A 183 -3.63 3.79 -5.00
C ALA A 183 -2.12 3.68 -5.20
N ALA A 184 -1.35 4.08 -4.20
CA ALA A 184 0.10 3.94 -4.15
C ALA A 184 0.57 3.70 -2.71
N VAL A 185 1.76 3.13 -2.58
CA VAL A 185 2.48 2.93 -1.32
C VAL A 185 3.80 3.70 -1.40
N SER A 186 4.16 4.40 -0.34
CA SER A 186 5.39 5.20 -0.31
C SER A 186 6.64 4.33 -0.35
N ASP A 187 7.60 4.80 -1.14
CA ASP A 187 8.91 4.16 -1.29
C ASP A 187 9.82 4.42 -0.07
N ALA A 188 11.08 3.99 -0.19
CA ALA A 188 12.11 4.19 0.82
C ALA A 188 12.35 5.66 1.21
N GLN A 189 12.06 6.59 0.30
CA GLN A 189 12.22 8.04 0.46
C GLN A 189 10.88 8.73 0.75
N GLY A 190 9.83 7.96 1.03
CA GLY A 190 8.49 8.47 1.34
C GLY A 190 7.69 8.94 0.13
N ARG A 191 8.15 8.71 -1.10
CA ARG A 191 7.51 9.23 -2.32
C ARG A 191 6.41 8.29 -2.80
N ILE A 192 5.30 8.87 -3.26
CA ILE A 192 4.23 8.17 -3.98
C ILE A 192 3.93 8.84 -5.30
N GLU A 193 3.43 8.05 -6.25
CA GLU A 193 2.83 8.54 -7.48
C GLU A 193 1.59 7.70 -7.80
N ILE A 194 0.43 8.35 -7.94
CA ILE A 194 -0.82 7.71 -8.39
C ILE A 194 -1.12 8.27 -9.77
N LYS A 195 -1.17 7.39 -10.78
CA LYS A 195 -1.37 7.80 -12.18
C LYS A 195 -2.79 7.63 -12.66
N GLY A 196 -3.15 8.40 -13.67
CA GLY A 196 -4.36 8.17 -14.45
C GLY A 196 -5.66 8.54 -13.73
N LEU A 197 -5.57 9.40 -12.71
CA LEU A 197 -6.70 9.86 -11.91
C LEU A 197 -7.67 10.73 -12.74
N PRO A 198 -8.95 10.77 -12.35
CA PRO A 198 -9.89 11.72 -12.96
C PRO A 198 -9.46 13.17 -12.72
N GLU A 199 -9.45 13.98 -13.77
CA GLU A 199 -9.15 15.43 -13.69
C GLU A 199 -10.42 16.28 -13.56
N ASN A 200 -10.24 17.55 -13.20
CA ASN A 200 -11.27 18.61 -13.18
C ASN A 200 -12.49 18.31 -12.28
N GLN A 201 -12.32 17.46 -11.27
CA GLN A 201 -13.30 17.26 -10.20
C GLN A 201 -12.58 17.11 -8.87
N GLU A 202 -13.30 17.39 -7.78
CA GLU A 202 -12.78 17.16 -6.44
C GLU A 202 -12.70 15.65 -6.15
N LEU A 203 -11.52 15.21 -5.73
CA LEU A 203 -11.23 13.83 -5.38
C LEU A 203 -10.96 13.75 -3.87
N THR A 204 -11.62 12.81 -3.19
CA THR A 204 -11.31 12.46 -1.81
C THR A 204 -10.31 11.31 -1.77
N PHE A 205 -9.17 11.50 -1.12
CA PHE A 205 -8.19 10.45 -0.84
C PHE A 205 -8.24 10.08 0.64
N ARG A 206 -7.81 8.85 0.95
CA ARG A 206 -7.55 8.40 2.30
C ARG A 206 -6.08 7.98 2.41
N VAL A 207 -5.48 8.36 3.53
CA VAL A 207 -4.12 7.99 3.92
C VAL A 207 -4.17 6.96 5.04
N PHE A 208 -3.31 5.95 4.94
CA PHE A 208 -3.16 4.89 5.93
C PHE A 208 -1.69 4.59 6.15
N HIS A 209 -1.30 4.42 7.40
CA HIS A 209 -0.03 3.83 7.80
C HIS A 209 -0.29 2.98 9.04
N GLU A 210 0.33 1.80 9.13
CA GLU A 210 -0.04 0.81 10.15
C GLU A 210 0.17 1.27 11.58
N ASP A 211 1.20 2.09 11.79
CA ASP A 211 1.55 2.63 13.10
C ASP A 211 0.84 3.95 13.40
N ALA A 212 0.06 4.50 12.45
CA ALA A 212 -0.62 5.78 12.57
C ALA A 212 -2.14 5.66 12.46
N ARG A 213 -2.83 5.51 13.60
CA ARG A 213 -4.29 5.36 13.65
C ARG A 213 -5.03 6.62 13.22
N HIS A 214 -4.58 7.77 13.70
CA HIS A 214 -5.18 9.07 13.42
C HIS A 214 -4.07 10.04 13.03
N LEU A 215 -4.13 10.57 11.80
CA LEU A 215 -3.20 11.56 11.31
C LEU A 215 -3.70 12.95 11.69
N THR A 216 -2.91 13.64 12.50
CA THR A 216 -3.13 14.98 13.02
C THR A 216 -1.86 15.80 12.86
N ASN A 217 -1.96 17.13 12.95
CA ASN A 217 -0.82 18.03 12.83
C ASN A 217 0.02 17.76 11.57
N ILE A 218 -0.67 17.50 10.46
CA ILE A 218 -0.04 17.28 9.15
C ILE A 218 0.36 18.64 8.61
N THR A 219 1.57 18.77 8.07
CA THR A 219 2.01 20.01 7.43
C THR A 219 2.34 19.75 5.97
N ILE A 220 1.78 20.55 5.07
CA ILE A 220 2.09 20.55 3.64
C ILE A 220 2.66 21.91 3.28
N ASP A 221 3.91 21.93 2.81
CA ASP A 221 4.65 23.16 2.44
C ASP A 221 4.57 24.27 3.52
N GLY A 222 4.67 23.87 4.79
CA GLY A 222 4.61 24.78 5.95
C GLY A 222 3.20 25.13 6.45
N ASN A 223 2.15 24.69 5.76
CA ASN A 223 0.77 24.94 6.15
C ASN A 223 0.15 23.73 6.86
N VAL A 224 -0.37 23.94 8.07
CA VAL A 224 -1.07 22.91 8.83
C VAL A 224 -2.36 22.52 8.11
N GLN A 225 -2.55 21.21 7.94
CA GLN A 225 -3.70 20.58 7.32
C GLN A 225 -4.51 19.81 8.35
N GLN A 226 -5.83 19.83 8.18
CA GLN A 226 -6.77 19.05 8.98
C GLN A 226 -7.34 17.93 8.11
N TRP A 227 -7.08 16.67 8.47
CA TRP A 227 -7.58 15.50 7.73
C TRP A 227 -8.56 14.70 8.56
N ASP A 228 -9.86 14.95 8.38
CA ASP A 228 -10.90 14.14 9.04
C ASP A 228 -10.84 12.68 8.58
N ARG A 229 -10.77 11.74 9.52
CA ARG A 229 -10.69 10.29 9.26
C ARG A 229 -9.56 9.91 8.28
N ASN A 230 -8.44 10.63 8.37
CA ASN A 230 -7.26 10.54 7.53
C ASN A 230 -7.57 10.78 6.04
N ARG A 231 -8.50 11.69 5.74
CA ARG A 231 -8.90 12.03 4.38
C ARG A 231 -8.54 13.46 4.04
N PHE A 232 -8.19 13.66 2.78
CA PHE A 232 -8.02 14.98 2.19
C PHE A 232 -8.72 15.05 0.85
N GLN A 233 -9.07 16.26 0.44
CA GLN A 233 -9.74 16.54 -0.82
C GLN A 233 -8.84 17.41 -1.68
N VAL A 234 -8.80 17.13 -2.98
CA VAL A 234 -8.03 17.91 -3.94
C VAL A 234 -8.68 17.84 -5.31
N THR A 235 -8.73 18.96 -6.03
CA THR A 235 -9.07 18.99 -7.45
C THR A 235 -7.79 18.91 -8.27
N LEU A 236 -7.69 17.89 -9.12
CA LEU A 236 -6.49 17.67 -9.94
C LEU A 236 -6.67 18.26 -11.35
N ALA A 237 -5.67 18.98 -11.82
CA ALA A 237 -5.57 19.41 -13.21
C ALA A 237 -4.99 18.29 -14.08
N LYS A 238 -5.13 18.43 -15.41
CA LYS A 238 -4.47 17.52 -16.37
C LYS A 238 -2.96 17.49 -16.14
N GLY A 239 -2.37 16.29 -16.19
CA GLY A 239 -0.92 16.11 -16.04
C GLY A 239 -0.50 15.95 -14.58
N THR A 240 0.73 16.36 -14.25
CA THR A 240 1.30 16.14 -12.91
C THR A 240 0.82 17.20 -11.93
N ASN A 241 0.27 16.73 -10.80
CA ASN A 241 -0.12 17.51 -9.64
C ASN A 241 0.76 17.04 -8.48
N ASP A 242 1.72 17.87 -8.08
CA ASP A 242 2.61 17.59 -6.96
C ASP A 242 2.11 18.36 -5.74
N LEU A 243 1.76 17.65 -4.67
CA LEU A 243 1.36 18.26 -3.40
C LEU A 243 2.55 18.50 -2.47
N GLY A 244 3.78 18.26 -2.94
CA GLY A 244 4.99 18.55 -2.21
C GLY A 244 5.21 17.61 -1.02
N GLN A 245 5.82 18.18 0.03
CA GLN A 245 6.22 17.43 1.21
C GLN A 245 5.12 17.45 2.26
N VAL A 246 4.64 16.25 2.60
CA VAL A 246 3.69 16.01 3.68
C VAL A 246 4.44 15.55 4.92
N LYS A 247 4.60 16.46 5.88
CA LYS A 247 5.25 16.16 7.15
C LYS A 247 4.23 15.60 8.14
N LEU A 248 4.56 14.45 8.71
CA LEU A 248 3.77 13.76 9.73
C LEU A 248 4.48 13.86 11.08
N SER A 249 3.79 14.45 12.06
CA SER A 249 4.34 14.64 13.41
C SER A 249 4.58 13.31 14.15
N PRO A 250 5.61 13.20 15.01
CA PRO A 250 5.91 11.99 15.78
C PRO A 250 4.75 11.47 16.63
N GLU A 251 3.87 12.35 17.15
CA GLU A 251 2.71 11.91 17.92
C GLU A 251 1.69 11.12 17.11
N ASN A 252 1.77 11.09 15.78
CA ASN A 252 0.87 10.26 14.99
C ASN A 252 1.18 8.76 15.13
N PHE A 253 2.37 8.38 15.62
CA PHE A 253 2.90 7.03 15.54
C PHE A 253 2.90 6.33 16.91
N ALA A 254 2.16 5.22 17.01
CA ALA A 254 1.98 4.49 18.26
C ALA A 254 3.30 3.93 18.83
N SER A 255 4.20 3.47 17.97
CA SER A 255 5.53 3.00 18.38
C SER A 255 6.38 4.09 19.03
N ILE A 256 6.17 5.36 18.64
CA ILE A 256 6.85 6.52 19.24
C ILE A 256 6.21 6.89 20.58
N GLN A 257 4.88 6.99 20.64
CA GLN A 257 4.18 7.34 21.88
C GLN A 257 4.49 6.36 23.03
N THR A 258 4.62 5.07 22.71
CA THR A 258 4.92 4.03 23.70
C THR A 258 6.35 4.15 24.26
N ALA A 259 7.31 4.65 23.47
CA ALA A 259 8.66 4.91 23.97
C ALA A 259 8.67 6.06 24.99
N VAL A 260 7.96 7.15 24.68
CA VAL A 260 7.85 8.32 25.56
C VAL A 260 7.22 7.99 26.91
N SER A 261 6.20 7.11 26.93
CA SER A 261 5.54 6.70 28.18
C SER A 261 6.35 5.71 29.02
N THR A 262 7.32 5.02 28.43
CA THR A 262 8.18 4.04 29.12
C THR A 262 9.53 4.62 29.56
N GLY A 263 9.80 5.91 29.29
CA GLY A 263 11.03 6.60 29.69
C GLY A 263 12.29 6.06 28.99
N GLN A 264 12.12 5.41 27.83
CA GLN A 264 13.19 4.92 26.97
C GLN A 264 13.47 5.88 25.81
#